data_AF-A0A447QQT7-F1
#
_entry.id   AF-A0A447QQT7-F1
#
_cell.length_a   1.000
_cell.length_b   1.000
_cell.length_c   1.000
_cell.angle_alpha   90.00
_cell.angle_beta   90.00
_cell.angle_gamma   90.00
#
_symmetry.space_group_name_H-M   'P 1'
#
loop_
_entity.id
_entity.type
_entity.pdbx_description
1 polymer ?
#
loop_
_entity_poly.entity_id
_entity_poly.type
_entity_poly.pdbx_seq_one_letter_code
_entity_poly.pdbx_strand_id
1 'polypeptide(L)'
;MNFQLQYLYWLAGVILLIVAVMSLRDRTNPRRFTTGLFWGLYGLVFMVGDWTYDLFGAGEEARRLLHMVIGALVVLMALVAGLGGVRLGSYHQRTQQQREESAKRLGNRLFVPALAIPVVTVIGCCCSTTFRRCRARCSARATTRR
;
A
#
# COMPACT_ATOMS: atom_id res chain seq x y z
N MET A 1 5.75 11.72 -20.40
CA MET A 1 4.49 12.19 -19.78
C MET A 1 4.40 11.68 -18.35
N ASN A 2 5.26 12.17 -17.45
CA ASN A 2 5.37 11.69 -16.06
C ASN A 2 4.91 12.70 -15.00
N PHE A 3 4.61 13.95 -15.42
CA PHE A 3 4.22 15.01 -14.48
C PHE A 3 2.93 14.70 -13.73
N GLN A 4 1.89 14.19 -14.40
CA GLN A 4 0.61 13.91 -13.74
C GLN A 4 0.71 12.84 -12.66
N LEU A 5 1.52 11.81 -12.87
CA LEU A 5 1.69 10.72 -11.90
C LEU A 5 2.46 11.19 -10.66
N GLN A 6 3.47 12.04 -10.86
CA GLN A 6 4.22 12.65 -9.77
C GLN A 6 3.32 13.50 -8.85
N TYR A 7 2.46 14.34 -9.44
CA TYR A 7 1.50 15.14 -8.67
C TYR A 7 0.52 14.27 -7.89
N LEU A 8 0.07 13.15 -8.47
CA LEU A 8 -0.82 12.21 -7.79
C LEU A 8 -0.15 11.57 -6.58
N TYR A 9 1.11 11.13 -6.69
CA TYR A 9 1.84 10.56 -5.57
C TYR A 9 2.10 11.57 -4.47
N TRP A 10 2.42 12.82 -4.84
CA TRP A 10 2.61 13.89 -3.87
C TRP A 10 1.31 14.22 -3.12
N LEU A 11 0.21 14.36 -3.86
CA LEU A 11 -1.12 14.57 -3.27
C LEU A 11 -1.51 13.42 -2.33
N ALA A 12 -1.31 12.17 -2.76
CA ALA A 12 -1.59 11.00 -1.94
C ALA A 12 -0.75 11.00 -0.65
N GLY A 13 0.57 11.26 -0.75
CA GLY A 13 1.47 11.34 0.40
C GLY A 13 1.05 12.41 1.42
N VAL A 14 0.68 13.61 0.95
CA VAL A 14 0.20 14.70 1.82
C VAL A 14 -1.10 14.31 2.54
N ILE A 15 -2.07 13.74 1.82
CA ILE A 15 -3.33 13.29 2.43
C ILE A 15 -3.05 12.24 3.52
N LEU A 16 -2.14 11.31 3.26
CA LEU A 16 -1.76 10.28 4.22
C LEU A 16 -1.05 10.85 5.46
N LEU A 17 -0.22 11.88 5.29
CA LEU A 17 0.40 12.59 6.41
C LEU A 17 -0.62 13.36 7.25
N ILE A 18 -1.64 13.97 6.62
CA ILE A 18 -2.75 14.59 7.35
C ILE A 18 -3.48 13.53 8.19
N VAL A 19 -3.78 12.36 7.61
CA VAL A 19 -4.38 11.24 8.34
C VAL A 19 -3.48 10.77 9.49
N ALA A 20 -2.15 10.73 9.30
CA ALA A 20 -1.21 10.39 10.35
C ALA A 20 -1.27 11.38 11.52
N VAL A 21 -1.26 12.69 11.24
CA VAL A 21 -1.38 13.75 12.27
C VAL A 21 -2.73 13.67 12.98
N MET A 22 -3.83 13.48 12.24
CA MET A 22 -5.15 13.30 12.82
C MET A 22 -5.20 12.05 13.72
N SER A 23 -4.58 10.96 13.29
CA SER A 23 -4.53 9.71 14.05
C SER A 23 -3.66 9.79 15.30
N LEU A 24 -2.56 10.56 15.27
CA LEU A 24 -1.75 10.88 16.46
C LEU A 24 -2.51 11.77 17.45
N ARG A 25 -3.32 12.70 16.93
CA ARG A 25 -4.09 13.67 17.73
C ARG A 25 -5.36 13.06 18.34
N ASP A 26 -5.80 11.90 17.85
CA ASP A 26 -6.91 11.15 18.42
C ASP A 26 -6.56 10.62 19.81
N ARG A 27 -6.99 11.38 20.84
CA ARG A 27 -6.76 11.04 22.25
C ARG A 27 -7.64 9.90 22.76
N THR A 28 -8.65 9.46 22.00
CA THR A 28 -9.55 8.38 22.41
C THR A 28 -8.98 6.98 22.17
N ASN A 29 -7.81 6.88 21.51
CA ASN A 29 -7.24 5.61 21.09
C ASN A 29 -5.97 5.26 21.89
N PRO A 30 -5.95 4.15 22.66
CA PRO A 30 -4.77 3.74 23.45
C PRO A 30 -3.55 3.36 22.57
N ARG A 31 -3.76 3.15 21.26
CA ARG A 31 -2.72 2.82 20.27
C ARG A 31 -2.49 3.93 19.23
N ARG A 32 -2.80 5.19 19.57
CA ARG A 32 -2.63 6.35 18.67
C ARG A 32 -1.23 6.49 18.07
N PHE A 33 -0.19 6.15 18.84
CA PHE A 33 1.20 6.25 18.38
C PHE A 33 1.52 5.22 17.29
N THR A 34 1.05 3.98 17.41
CA THR A 34 1.30 2.93 16.41
C THR A 34 0.47 3.12 15.15
N THR A 35 -0.79 3.56 15.29
CA THR A 35 -1.65 3.91 14.15
C THR A 35 -1.10 5.13 13.41
N GLY A 36 -0.71 6.19 14.13
CA GLY A 36 -0.10 7.38 13.55
C GLY A 36 1.25 7.11 12.91
N LEU A 37 2.09 6.28 13.52
CA LEU A 37 3.36 5.83 12.93
C LEU A 37 3.11 5.04 11.64
N PHE A 38 2.14 4.13 11.62
CA PHE A 38 1.78 3.38 10.40
C PHE A 38 1.39 4.32 9.26
N TRP A 39 0.45 5.25 9.49
CA TRP A 39 0.02 6.20 8.46
C TRP A 39 1.12 7.18 8.06
N GLY A 40 1.97 7.58 9.02
CA GLY A 40 3.11 8.46 8.78
C GLY A 40 4.17 7.79 7.90
N LEU A 41 4.56 6.56 8.23
CA LEU A 41 5.46 5.75 7.41
C LEU A 41 4.87 5.52 6.01
N TYR A 42 3.57 5.25 5.91
CA TYR A 42 2.88 5.08 4.63
C TYR A 42 2.95 6.35 3.77
N GLY A 43 2.61 7.51 4.35
CA GLY A 43 2.69 8.80 3.66
C GLY A 43 4.12 9.14 3.23
N LEU A 44 5.10 8.79 4.06
CA LEU A 44 6.52 9.03 3.78
C LEU A 44 7.01 8.19 2.59
N VAL A 45 6.57 6.92 2.47
CA VAL A 45 6.85 6.08 1.28
C VAL A 45 6.30 6.73 -0.01
N PHE A 46 5.10 7.30 0.05
CA PHE A 46 4.51 7.99 -1.11
C PHE A 46 5.21 9.32 -1.45
N MET A 47 5.91 9.93 -0.49
CA MET A 47 6.77 11.09 -0.73
C MET A 47 8.17 10.73 -1.27
N VAL A 48 8.54 9.44 -1.29
CA VAL A 48 9.78 8.97 -1.92
C VAL A 48 9.65 9.08 -3.44
N GLY A 49 9.93 10.28 -3.96
CA GLY A 49 9.98 10.61 -5.38
C GLY A 49 11.38 11.04 -5.83
N ASP A 50 11.46 11.68 -6.99
CA ASP A 50 12.72 12.16 -7.60
C ASP A 50 13.57 12.98 -6.61
N TRP A 51 12.91 13.80 -5.78
CA TRP A 51 13.56 14.62 -4.76
C TRP A 51 14.28 13.81 -3.66
N THR A 52 13.79 12.62 -3.32
CA THR A 52 14.46 11.75 -2.34
C THR A 52 15.72 11.12 -2.91
N TYR A 53 15.75 10.85 -4.22
CA TYR A 53 16.95 10.36 -4.90
C TYR A 53 18.03 11.45 -4.99
N ASP A 54 17.63 12.71 -5.15
CA ASP A 54 18.55 13.85 -5.08
C ASP A 54 19.16 14.02 -3.68
N LEU A 55 18.36 13.80 -2.63
CA LEU A 55 18.78 13.95 -1.23
C LEU A 55 19.68 12.79 -0.74
N PHE A 56 19.42 11.55 -1.17
CA PHE A 56 20.21 10.36 -0.81
C PHE A 56 21.45 10.15 -1.70
N GLY A 57 21.65 11.00 -2.71
CA GLY A 57 22.77 10.94 -3.65
C GLY A 57 22.42 10.14 -4.91
N ALA A 58 22.68 10.73 -6.07
CA ALA A 58 22.40 10.17 -7.40
C ALA A 58 23.39 9.06 -7.81
N GLY A 59 23.58 8.04 -6.97
CA GLY A 59 24.38 6.85 -7.25
C GLY A 59 23.53 5.58 -7.37
N GLU A 60 23.97 4.61 -8.18
CA GLU A 60 23.31 3.30 -8.29
C GLU A 60 23.24 2.56 -6.95
N GLU A 61 24.28 2.71 -6.12
CA GLU A 61 24.36 2.18 -4.74
C GLU A 61 23.26 2.75 -3.82
N ALA A 62 23.05 4.07 -3.87
CA ALA A 62 22.07 4.77 -3.05
C ALA A 62 20.63 4.39 -3.42
N ARG A 63 20.35 4.21 -4.73
CA ARG A 63 19.07 3.66 -5.18
C ARG A 63 18.83 2.28 -4.57
N ARG A 64 19.79 1.37 -4.64
CA ARG A 64 19.62 0.00 -4.14
C ARG A 64 19.33 -0.02 -2.64
N LEU A 65 20.04 0.80 -1.86
CA LEU A 65 19.79 0.99 -0.43
C LEU A 65 18.38 1.52 -0.17
N LEU A 66 17.95 2.56 -0.90
CA LEU A 66 16.61 3.13 -0.73
C LEU A 66 15.50 2.09 -0.97
N HIS A 67 15.62 1.27 -2.03
CA HIS A 67 14.66 0.21 -2.31
C HIS A 67 14.64 -0.85 -1.20
N MET A 68 15.80 -1.22 -0.65
CA MET A 68 15.88 -2.12 0.50
C MET A 68 15.21 -1.52 1.74
N VAL A 69 15.42 -0.23 2.00
CA VAL A 69 14.80 0.49 3.13
C VAL A 69 13.28 0.54 2.97
N ILE A 70 12.77 0.89 1.78
CA ILE A 70 11.32 0.89 1.51
C ILE A 70 10.75 -0.51 1.70
N GLY A 71 11.42 -1.54 1.18
CA GLY A 71 10.99 -2.93 1.34
C GLY A 71 10.91 -3.35 2.81
N ALA A 72 11.96 -3.05 3.59
CA ALA A 72 11.97 -3.31 5.03
C ALA A 72 10.87 -2.54 5.77
N LEU A 73 10.62 -1.29 5.40
CA LEU A 73 9.56 -0.46 5.96
C LEU A 73 8.18 -1.09 5.74
N VAL A 74 7.90 -1.55 4.52
CA VAL A 74 6.62 -2.19 4.18
C VAL A 74 6.42 -3.47 4.97
N VAL A 75 7.46 -4.29 5.14
CA VAL A 75 7.40 -5.50 5.98
C VAL A 75 7.10 -5.13 7.44
N LEU A 76 7.79 -4.13 7.99
CA LEU A 76 7.55 -3.65 9.35
C LEU A 76 6.11 -3.16 9.52
N MET A 77 5.57 -2.44 8.54
CA MET A 77 4.18 -1.99 8.55
C MET A 77 3.19 -3.15 8.48
N ALA A 78 3.48 -4.18 7.67
CA ALA A 78 2.65 -5.39 7.60
C ALA A 78 2.64 -6.15 8.93
N LEU A 79 3.77 -6.22 9.63
CA LEU A 79 3.85 -6.81 10.97
C LEU A 79 3.06 -5.99 12.00
N VAL A 80 3.22 -4.67 12.00
CA VAL A 80 2.47 -3.78 12.90
C VAL A 80 0.96 -3.88 12.65
N ALA A 81 0.54 -3.97 11.39
CA ALA A 81 -0.86 -4.15 11.03
C ALA A 81 -1.37 -5.55 11.40
N GLY A 82 -0.61 -6.60 11.09
CA GLY A 82 -0.97 -8.01 11.34
C GLY A 82 -1.03 -8.38 12.82
N LEU A 83 -0.20 -7.76 13.67
CA LEU A 83 -0.23 -7.90 15.12
C LEU A 83 -1.33 -7.03 15.79
N GLY A 84 -2.19 -6.37 15.00
CA GLY A 84 -3.27 -5.52 15.51
C GLY A 84 -2.77 -4.21 16.17
N GLY A 85 -1.58 -3.75 15.80
CA GLY A 85 -1.00 -2.48 16.25
C GLY A 85 -1.75 -1.25 15.71
N VAL A 86 -2.45 -1.39 14.59
CA VAL A 86 -3.27 -0.33 13.98
C VAL A 86 -4.72 -0.53 14.43
N ARG A 87 -5.19 0.31 15.37
CA ARG A 87 -6.61 0.36 15.75
C ARG A 87 -7.27 1.55 15.07
N LEU A 88 -8.38 1.31 14.38
CA LEU A 88 -9.32 2.40 14.07
C LEU A 88 -9.79 3.00 15.40
N GLY A 89 -9.75 4.33 15.49
CA GLY A 89 -10.26 5.09 16.63
C GLY A 89 -11.65 4.60 17.00
N SER A 90 -11.93 4.58 18.31
CA SER A 90 -13.12 3.98 18.91
C SER A 90 -14.42 4.59 18.36
N TYR A 91 -14.87 4.15 17.20
CA TYR A 91 -16.26 4.24 16.80
C TYR A 91 -16.96 3.04 17.43
N HIS A 92 -17.62 3.31 18.56
CA HIS A 92 -18.49 2.41 19.30
C HIS A 92 -17.98 0.97 19.38
N GLN A 93 -17.26 0.69 20.46
CA GLN A 93 -16.97 -0.66 20.90
C GLN A 93 -18.30 -1.41 21.14
N ARG A 94 -18.85 -2.00 20.07
CA ARG A 94 -19.89 -3.05 20.14
C ARG A 94 -19.34 -4.14 21.06
N THR A 95 -20.12 -4.49 22.08
CA THR A 95 -19.80 -5.49 23.11
C THR A 95 -19.36 -6.81 22.47
N GLN A 96 -18.53 -7.56 23.19
CA GLN A 96 -17.87 -8.80 22.75
C GLN A 96 -18.84 -9.81 22.10
N GLN A 97 -20.09 -9.86 22.57
CA GLN A 97 -21.20 -10.66 22.02
C GLN A 97 -21.60 -10.30 20.56
N GLN A 98 -21.61 -9.03 20.18
CA GLN A 98 -22.02 -8.61 18.82
C GLN A 98 -20.93 -8.85 17.76
N ARG A 99 -19.66 -8.98 18.18
CA ARG A 99 -18.55 -9.35 17.28
C ARG A 99 -18.64 -10.81 16.85
N GLU A 100 -19.04 -11.71 17.75
CA GLU A 100 -19.20 -13.13 17.45
C GLU A 100 -20.41 -13.41 16.53
N GLU A 101 -21.52 -12.69 16.73
CA GLU A 101 -22.69 -12.77 15.84
C GLU A 101 -22.40 -12.19 14.44
N SER A 102 -21.63 -11.10 14.36
CA SER A 102 -21.24 -10.50 13.07
C SER A 102 -20.20 -11.35 12.34
N ALA A 103 -19.25 -11.97 13.06
CA ALA A 103 -18.27 -12.90 12.50
C ALA A 103 -18.96 -14.17 11.93
N LYS A 104 -19.98 -14.69 12.62
CA LYS A 104 -20.83 -15.79 12.12
C LYS A 104 -21.70 -15.40 10.92
N ARG A 105 -22.21 -14.16 10.87
CA ARG A 105 -23.06 -13.68 9.76
C ARG A 105 -22.29 -13.27 8.51
N LEU A 106 -21.09 -12.70 8.66
CA LEU A 106 -20.38 -12.05 7.56
C LEU A 106 -19.34 -12.96 6.89
N GLY A 107 -18.79 -13.95 7.62
CA GLY A 107 -18.01 -15.10 7.11
C GLY A 107 -17.11 -14.82 5.90
N ASN A 108 -16.96 -15.80 5.01
CA ASN A 108 -16.18 -15.67 3.75
C ASN A 108 -16.82 -14.72 2.72
N ARG A 109 -17.98 -14.12 2.99
CA ARG A 109 -18.67 -13.25 2.02
C ARG A 109 -18.02 -11.88 1.87
N LEU A 110 -17.24 -11.41 2.85
CA LEU A 110 -16.37 -10.23 2.66
C LEU A 110 -15.22 -10.49 1.69
N PHE A 111 -14.80 -11.75 1.59
CA PHE A 111 -13.68 -12.14 0.75
C PHE A 111 -14.06 -12.13 -0.74
N VAL A 112 -15.34 -12.35 -1.06
CA VAL A 112 -15.83 -12.39 -2.45
C VAL A 112 -15.58 -11.09 -3.20
N PRO A 113 -16.03 -9.89 -2.74
CA PRO A 113 -15.73 -8.64 -3.44
C PRO A 113 -14.24 -8.31 -3.43
N ALA A 114 -13.53 -8.62 -2.35
CA ALA A 114 -12.08 -8.37 -2.25
C ALA A 114 -11.27 -9.22 -3.24
N LEU A 115 -11.67 -10.49 -3.45
CA LEU A 115 -11.02 -11.42 -4.37
C LEU A 115 -11.50 -11.24 -5.83
N ALA A 116 -12.73 -10.76 -6.02
CA ALA A 116 -13.25 -10.48 -7.35
C ALA A 116 -12.42 -9.43 -8.09
N ILE A 117 -11.94 -8.39 -7.41
CA ILE A 117 -11.10 -7.34 -8.01
C ILE A 117 -9.83 -7.91 -8.68
N PRO A 118 -8.94 -8.64 -7.97
CA PRO A 118 -7.75 -9.21 -8.60
C PRO A 118 -8.09 -10.30 -9.61
N VAL A 119 -9.12 -11.13 -9.38
CA VAL A 119 -9.53 -12.17 -10.34
C VAL A 119 -10.00 -11.57 -11.66
N VAL A 120 -10.87 -10.56 -11.61
CA VAL A 120 -11.34 -9.85 -12.81
C VAL A 120 -10.19 -9.13 -13.51
N THR A 121 -9.24 -8.57 -12.74
CA THR A 121 -8.04 -7.93 -13.30
C THR A 121 -7.15 -8.93 -14.04
N VAL A 122 -6.91 -10.12 -13.46
CA VAL A 122 -6.12 -11.19 -14.10
C VAL A 122 -6.82 -11.70 -15.36
N ILE A 123 -8.13 -11.96 -15.29
CA ILE A 123 -8.92 -12.42 -16.44
C ILE A 123 -8.92 -11.35 -17.53
N GLY A 124 -9.17 -10.09 -17.20
CA GLY A 124 -9.15 -8.97 -18.14
C GLY A 124 -7.78 -8.78 -18.80
N CYS A 125 -6.70 -8.92 -18.03
CA CYS A 125 -5.34 -8.85 -18.54
C CYS A 125 -5.03 -10.02 -19.49
N CYS A 126 -5.34 -11.26 -19.11
CA CYS A 126 -5.09 -12.43 -19.94
C CYS A 126 -5.95 -12.49 -21.21
N CYS A 127 -7.21 -12.02 -21.13
CA CYS A 127 -8.16 -12.04 -22.26
C CYS A 127 -7.98 -10.83 -23.20
N SER A 128 -7.47 -9.70 -22.72
CA SER A 128 -7.21 -8.55 -23.59
C SER A 128 -6.07 -8.86 -24.56
N THR A 129 -6.27 -8.52 -25.84
CA THR A 129 -5.33 -8.67 -26.97
C THR A 129 -3.95 -8.04 -26.68
N THR A 130 -3.87 -7.16 -25.69
CA THR A 130 -2.65 -6.58 -25.12
C THR A 130 -1.68 -7.62 -24.57
N PHE A 131 -2.14 -8.68 -23.89
CA PHE A 131 -1.24 -9.73 -23.38
C PHE A 131 -0.59 -10.55 -24.50
N ARG A 132 -1.32 -10.83 -25.59
CA ARG A 132 -0.74 -11.45 -26.80
C ARG A 132 0.33 -10.56 -27.43
N ARG A 133 0.09 -9.24 -27.51
CA ARG A 133 1.09 -8.27 -28.02
C ARG A 133 2.30 -8.13 -27.08
N CYS A 134 2.11 -8.20 -25.76
CA CYS A 134 3.19 -8.10 -24.78
C CYS A 134 4.04 -9.37 -24.77
N ARG A 135 3.42 -10.56 -24.80
CA ARG A 135 4.12 -11.86 -24.94
C ARG A 135 4.86 -11.95 -26.27
N ALA A 136 4.27 -11.47 -27.38
CA ALA A 136 4.95 -11.43 -28.68
C ALA A 136 6.16 -10.48 -28.70
N ARG A 137 6.07 -9.30 -28.07
CA ARG A 137 7.21 -8.37 -27.94
C ARG A 137 8.31 -8.88 -27.03
N CYS A 138 7.97 -9.53 -25.90
CA CYS A 138 8.97 -10.16 -25.02
C CYS A 138 9.68 -11.33 -25.71
N SER A 139 8.94 -12.18 -26.44
CA SER A 139 9.52 -13.28 -27.21
C SER A 139 10.46 -12.77 -28.32
N ALA A 140 10.03 -11.76 -29.09
CA ALA A 140 10.85 -11.16 -30.14
C ALA A 140 12.16 -10.55 -29.59
N ARG A 141 12.10 -9.89 -28.42
CA ARG A 141 13.27 -9.25 -27.80
C ARG A 141 14.24 -10.27 -27.16
N ALA A 142 13.79 -11.48 -26.84
CA ALA A 142 14.65 -12.56 -26.35
C ALA A 142 15.46 -13.23 -27.48
N THR A 143 14.90 -13.32 -28.69
CA THR A 143 15.57 -13.91 -29.86
C THR A 143 16.64 -12.99 -30.46
N THR A 144 16.47 -11.66 -30.40
CA THR A 144 17.46 -10.68 -30.91
C THR A 144 18.64 -10.43 -29.96
N ARG A 145 18.64 -11.05 -28.77
CA ARG A 145 19.70 -10.90 -27.76
C ARG A 145 20.63 -12.13 -27.65
N ARG A 146 20.46 -13.12 -28.53
CA ARG A 146 21.43 -14.19 -28.83
C ARG A 146 22.13 -13.85 -30.13
#